data_AF-A0A4Q9PSR7-F1
#
_entry.id   AF-A0A4Q9PSR7-F1
#
_cell.length_a   1.000
_cell.length_b   1.000
_cell.length_c   1.000
_cell.angle_alpha   90.00
_cell.angle_beta   90.00
_cell.angle_gamma   90.00
#
_symmetry.space_group_name_H-M   'P 1'
#
loop_
_entity.id
_entity.type
_entity.pdbx_description
1 polymer ?
#
loop_
_entity_poly.entity_id
_entity_poly.type
_entity_poly.pdbx_seq_one_letter_code
_entity_poly.pdbx_strand_id
1 'polypeptide(L)'
;MSVVATGLTLCPYGNQRRPTHVYVGRLSMSRISYDWLARDHNVDSHVYLILHRPLGSNAPYRWGITWAVGGLATNEVPAWRTVQLETLADPYGGELEPHYVYLGAITRTVAPSTLSTRLYDLGMLSLAQRRVVEQVAQDVEVDGRDSQSWVTELLKRLTSLGVLSKDRCEGVLSRIVSA
;
A
#
# COMPACT_ATOMS: atom_id res chain seq x y z
N MET A 1 -19.86 17.72 17.13
CA MET A 1 -20.56 17.76 18.43
C MET A 1 -19.65 17.14 19.47
N SER A 2 -19.19 17.93 20.42
CA SER A 2 -18.29 17.52 21.51
C SER A 2 -19.02 16.70 22.56
N VAL A 3 -18.34 15.71 23.14
CA VAL A 3 -18.65 15.20 24.48
C VAL A 3 -17.34 14.96 25.25
N VAL A 4 -17.42 15.24 26.54
CA VAL A 4 -16.41 15.70 27.51
C VAL A 4 -15.57 14.56 28.10
N ALA A 5 -14.31 14.89 28.46
CA ALA A 5 -13.41 14.04 29.24
C ALA A 5 -13.69 14.16 30.74
N THR A 6 -13.68 13.05 31.51
CA THR A 6 -13.20 13.04 32.90
C THR A 6 -13.05 11.62 33.46
N GLY A 7 -12.03 11.40 34.30
CA GLY A 7 -12.00 10.28 35.25
C GLY A 7 -10.63 9.69 35.57
N LEU A 8 -9.72 10.46 36.16
CA LEU A 8 -8.57 9.91 36.90
C LEU A 8 -9.09 9.27 38.20
N THR A 9 -8.93 7.96 38.37
CA THR A 9 -9.02 7.31 39.68
C THR A 9 -7.70 6.59 39.94
N LEU A 10 -6.91 7.16 40.83
CA LEU A 10 -5.82 6.47 41.53
C LEU A 10 -6.45 5.62 42.63
N CYS A 11 -6.21 4.30 42.61
CA CYS A 11 -6.29 3.44 43.79
C CYS A 11 -5.20 2.35 43.73
N PRO A 12 -4.66 1.92 44.88
CA PRO A 12 -3.38 1.24 45.00
C PRO A 12 -3.50 -0.29 45.03
N TYR A 13 -2.39 -0.96 44.66
CA TYR A 13 -1.97 -2.34 44.99
C TYR A 13 -3.04 -3.46 45.08
N GLY A 14 -3.00 -4.37 44.10
CA GLY A 14 -3.62 -5.69 44.20
C GLY A 14 -3.42 -6.51 42.92
N ASN A 15 -2.75 -7.65 43.03
CA ASN A 15 -2.43 -8.58 41.95
C ASN A 15 -3.69 -9.13 41.25
N GLN A 16 -3.85 -8.81 39.95
CA GLN A 16 -4.23 -9.73 38.85
C GLN A 16 -4.39 -8.92 37.55
N ARG A 17 -3.36 -8.99 36.68
CA ARG A 17 -3.30 -8.43 35.32
C ARG A 17 -3.54 -9.61 34.35
N ARG A 18 -4.37 -9.60 33.29
CA ARG A 18 -5.06 -8.56 32.52
C ARG A 18 -6.30 -9.19 31.84
N PRO A 19 -7.43 -8.48 31.67
CA PRO A 19 -8.34 -8.77 30.56
C PRO A 19 -7.68 -8.31 29.26
N THR A 20 -7.51 -9.22 28.31
CA THR A 20 -7.02 -8.95 26.95
C THR A 20 -8.12 -8.25 26.14
N HIS A 21 -8.45 -7.02 26.50
CA HIS A 21 -9.14 -6.13 25.58
C HIS A 21 -8.11 -5.57 24.60
N VAL A 22 -7.92 -6.27 23.49
CA VAL A 22 -7.37 -5.66 22.29
C VAL A 22 -8.39 -4.63 21.85
N TYR A 23 -8.21 -3.39 22.29
CA TYR A 23 -8.81 -2.26 21.61
C TYR A 23 -8.18 -2.25 20.22
N VAL A 24 -8.91 -2.78 19.23
CA VAL A 24 -8.74 -2.36 17.84
C VAL A 24 -9.27 -0.94 17.77
N GLY A 25 -8.53 -0.02 18.40
CA GLY A 25 -8.67 1.39 18.18
C GLY A 25 -8.38 1.56 16.70
N ARG A 26 -9.44 1.81 15.93
CA ARG A 26 -9.34 2.32 14.57
C ARG A 26 -8.58 3.63 14.71
N LEU A 27 -7.25 3.55 14.69
CA LEU A 27 -6.39 4.71 14.56
C LEU A 27 -6.82 5.27 13.21
N SER A 28 -7.67 6.29 13.26
CA SER A 28 -7.68 7.33 12.26
C SER A 28 -6.31 7.99 12.38
N MET A 29 -5.27 7.31 11.89
CA MET A 29 -4.09 7.98 11.39
C MET A 29 -4.67 8.85 10.29
N SER A 30 -4.92 10.11 10.63
CA SER A 30 -5.11 11.17 9.65
C SER A 30 -4.08 10.92 8.57
N ARG A 31 -4.54 10.59 7.36
CA ARG A 31 -3.70 10.28 6.20
C ARG A 31 -2.54 11.29 6.20
N ILE A 32 -1.32 10.84 6.49
CA ILE A 32 -0.16 11.72 6.35
C ILE A 32 -0.03 11.93 4.85
N SER A 33 -0.68 12.99 4.36
CA SER A 33 -0.65 13.35 2.96
C SER A 33 0.70 14.00 2.71
N TYR A 34 1.54 13.30 1.95
CA TYR A 34 2.78 13.85 1.40
C TYR A 34 2.52 14.69 0.14
N ASP A 35 1.27 15.10 -0.12
CA ASP A 35 0.90 15.87 -1.31
C ASP A 35 1.54 17.26 -1.35
N TRP A 36 2.09 17.74 -0.23
CA TRP A 36 2.89 18.96 -0.17
C TRP A 36 4.31 18.79 -0.74
N LEU A 37 4.83 17.56 -0.77
CA LEU A 37 6.18 17.25 -1.26
C LEU A 37 6.15 16.72 -2.71
N ALA A 38 5.17 15.87 -3.02
CA ALA A 38 4.98 15.30 -4.35
C ALA A 38 3.49 14.98 -4.59
N ARG A 39 2.78 15.93 -5.20
CA ARG A 39 1.34 15.86 -5.45
C ARG A 39 1.01 14.88 -6.58
N ASP A 40 -0.07 14.13 -6.41
CA ASP A 40 -0.71 13.43 -7.54
C ASP A 40 -1.58 14.43 -8.33
N HIS A 41 -1.06 14.90 -9.45
CA HIS A 41 -1.68 15.94 -10.27
C HIS A 41 -2.82 15.40 -11.12
N ASN A 42 -3.73 16.30 -11.52
CA ASN A 42 -4.82 15.96 -12.44
C ASN A 42 -4.34 15.87 -13.90
N VAL A 43 -3.43 14.93 -14.14
CA VAL A 43 -2.91 14.55 -15.45
C VAL A 43 -3.04 13.06 -15.62
N ASP A 44 -3.21 12.61 -16.85
CA ASP A 44 -3.17 11.20 -17.18
C ASP A 44 -1.74 10.67 -16.96
N SER A 45 -1.62 9.49 -16.36
CA SER A 45 -0.31 8.92 -16.01
C SER A 45 -0.33 7.42 -16.15
N HIS A 46 0.80 6.86 -16.61
CA HIS A 46 0.99 5.43 -16.63
C HIS A 46 1.00 4.85 -15.22
N VAL A 47 0.25 3.78 -15.05
CA VAL A 47 0.19 2.97 -13.83
C VAL A 47 0.79 1.61 -14.12
N TYR A 48 1.65 1.14 -13.24
CA TYR A 48 2.42 -0.07 -13.43
C TYR A 48 2.12 -1.08 -12.32
N LEU A 49 2.10 -2.36 -12.68
CA LEU A 49 2.35 -3.44 -11.74
C LEU A 49 3.86 -3.46 -11.47
N ILE A 50 4.23 -3.27 -10.22
CA ILE A 50 5.62 -3.27 -9.76
C ILE A 50 5.92 -4.57 -9.02
N LEU A 51 6.98 -5.25 -9.44
CA LEU A 51 7.57 -6.40 -8.75
C LEU A 51 8.96 -5.99 -8.29
N HIS A 52 9.21 -5.95 -6.98
CA HIS A 52 10.53 -5.58 -6.47
C HIS A 52 11.02 -6.55 -5.39
N ARG A 53 12.34 -6.75 -5.30
CA ARG A 53 12.98 -7.45 -4.17
C ARG A 53 13.79 -6.48 -3.33
N PRO A 54 13.80 -6.63 -1.99
CA PRO A 54 14.79 -5.98 -1.16
C PRO A 54 16.21 -6.33 -1.63
N LEU A 55 17.08 -5.33 -1.71
CA LEU A 55 18.48 -5.52 -2.10
C LEU A 55 19.16 -6.55 -1.18
N GLY A 56 19.86 -7.52 -1.77
CA GLY A 56 20.56 -8.57 -1.04
C GLY A 56 19.66 -9.66 -0.45
N SER A 57 18.37 -9.69 -0.79
CA SER A 57 17.43 -10.71 -0.31
C SER A 57 17.08 -11.73 -1.40
N ASN A 58 17.04 -13.01 -1.00
CA ASN A 58 16.43 -14.09 -1.78
C ASN A 58 14.91 -14.21 -1.57
N ALA A 59 14.29 -13.24 -0.88
CA ALA A 59 12.85 -13.20 -0.68
C ALA A 59 12.08 -13.16 -2.01
N PRO A 60 10.83 -13.67 -2.04
CA PRO A 60 9.96 -13.54 -3.20
C PRO A 60 9.77 -12.06 -3.57
N TYR A 61 9.45 -11.81 -4.84
CA TYR A 61 9.11 -10.47 -5.30
C TYR A 61 7.91 -9.95 -4.51
N ARG A 62 8.00 -8.70 -4.05
CA ARG A 62 6.87 -7.95 -3.52
C ARG A 62 6.12 -7.30 -4.66
N TRP A 63 4.81 -7.54 -4.71
CA TRP A 63 3.91 -6.98 -5.70
C TRP A 63 3.29 -5.69 -5.19
N GLY A 64 3.07 -4.75 -6.09
CA GLY A 64 2.33 -3.51 -5.83
C GLY A 64 1.84 -2.85 -7.12
N ILE A 65 1.09 -1.78 -6.98
CA ILE A 65 0.71 -0.89 -8.09
C ILE A 65 1.38 0.47 -7.87
N THR A 66 2.04 1.03 -8.88
CA THR A 66 2.80 2.28 -8.74
C THR A 66 2.63 3.22 -9.93
N TRP A 67 2.76 4.52 -9.68
CA TRP A 67 2.77 5.58 -10.70
C TRP A 67 3.62 6.77 -10.25
N ALA A 68 4.06 7.57 -11.23
CA ALA A 68 4.80 8.79 -10.96
C ALA A 68 3.88 9.89 -10.42
N VAL A 69 4.38 10.67 -9.46
CA VAL A 69 3.73 11.84 -8.87
C VAL A 69 4.75 12.96 -8.62
N GLY A 70 4.30 14.20 -8.42
CA GLY A 70 5.18 15.36 -8.25
C GLY A 70 5.96 15.73 -9.51
N GLY A 71 6.90 16.67 -9.38
CA GLY A 71 7.79 17.09 -10.46
C GLY A 71 7.15 17.93 -11.57
N LEU A 72 5.88 18.30 -11.45
CA LEU A 72 5.22 19.22 -12.39
C LEU A 72 5.37 20.69 -11.96
N ALA A 73 5.36 20.97 -10.65
CA ALA A 73 5.63 22.31 -10.12
C ALA A 73 7.11 22.46 -9.76
N THR A 74 7.65 23.69 -9.85
CA THR A 74 9.07 24.01 -9.60
C THR A 74 9.51 23.73 -8.16
N ASN A 75 8.58 23.64 -7.21
CA ASN A 75 8.82 23.36 -5.80
C ASN A 75 8.54 21.91 -5.39
N GLU A 76 8.21 21.04 -6.34
CA GLU A 76 7.88 19.64 -6.06
C GLU A 76 9.03 18.71 -6.43
N VAL A 77 9.16 17.63 -5.67
CA VAL A 77 10.14 16.58 -5.93
C VAL A 77 9.47 15.48 -6.77
N PRO A 78 10.08 15.03 -7.89
CA PRO A 78 9.62 13.84 -8.59
C PRO A 78 9.63 12.64 -7.64
N ALA A 79 8.51 11.92 -7.58
CA ALA A 79 8.33 10.78 -6.70
C ALA A 79 7.44 9.71 -7.33
N TRP A 80 7.30 8.62 -6.60
CA TRP A 80 6.48 7.46 -6.98
C TRP A 80 5.51 7.16 -5.87
N ARG A 81 4.23 7.04 -6.24
CA ARG A 81 3.17 6.64 -5.33
C ARG A 81 2.89 5.17 -5.54
N THR A 82 2.91 4.40 -4.46
CA THR A 82 2.80 2.94 -4.52
C THR A 82 1.76 2.42 -3.55
N VAL A 83 0.90 1.54 -4.04
CA VAL A 83 -0.05 0.74 -3.28
C VAL A 83 0.52 -0.68 -3.17
N GLN A 84 0.90 -1.09 -1.95
CA GLN A 84 1.49 -2.40 -1.69
C GLN A 84 1.28 -2.81 -0.24
N LEU A 85 1.38 -4.11 0.03
CA LEU A 85 1.47 -4.62 1.40
C LEU A 85 2.87 -4.36 1.97
N GLU A 86 2.92 -3.99 3.24
CA GLU A 86 4.14 -3.89 4.03
C GLU A 86 4.26 -5.07 4.98
N THR A 87 5.49 -5.49 5.26
CA THR A 87 5.75 -6.53 6.26
C THR A 87 5.95 -5.87 7.61
N LEU A 88 5.20 -6.29 8.62
CA LEU A 88 5.48 -5.95 10.01
C LEU A 88 6.68 -6.77 10.45
N ALA A 89 7.77 -6.09 10.79
CA ALA A 89 8.89 -6.75 11.44
C ALA A 89 8.51 -6.97 12.91
N ASP A 90 8.68 -8.19 13.41
CA ASP A 90 8.68 -8.45 14.85
C ASP A 90 9.83 -7.65 15.48
N PRO A 91 9.57 -6.70 16.41
CA PRO A 91 10.61 -5.95 17.09
C PRO A 91 11.58 -6.83 17.88
N TYR A 92 11.21 -8.09 18.16
CA TYR A 92 12.05 -9.07 18.86
C TYR A 92 12.66 -10.14 17.94
N GLY A 93 12.41 -10.06 16.62
CA GLY A 93 13.04 -10.91 15.61
C GLY A 93 12.68 -12.41 15.68
N GLY A 94 11.58 -12.76 16.34
CA GLY A 94 11.16 -14.15 16.60
C GLY A 94 10.15 -14.72 15.61
N GLU A 95 9.54 -13.91 14.74
CA GLU A 95 8.53 -14.39 13.80
C GLU A 95 9.12 -15.18 12.63
N LEU A 96 8.65 -16.43 12.48
CA LEU A 96 8.98 -17.33 11.38
C LEU A 96 8.22 -17.00 10.09
N GLU A 97 7.06 -16.33 10.19
CA GLU A 97 6.19 -16.00 9.06
C GLU A 97 5.98 -14.48 8.96
N PRO A 98 6.10 -13.89 7.75
CA PRO A 98 5.91 -12.46 7.55
C PRO A 98 4.44 -12.06 7.69
N HIS A 99 4.11 -11.24 8.69
CA HIS A 99 2.80 -10.61 8.80
C HIS A 99 2.70 -9.41 7.85
N TYR A 100 1.70 -9.42 6.98
CA TYR A 100 1.45 -8.33 6.06
C TYR A 100 0.37 -7.38 6.58
N VAL A 101 0.52 -6.10 6.25
CA VAL A 101 -0.47 -5.06 6.53
C VAL A 101 -0.53 -4.07 5.37
N TYR A 102 -1.71 -3.53 5.09
CA TYR A 102 -1.85 -2.39 4.20
C TYR A 102 -1.96 -1.09 5.02
N LEU A 103 -1.00 -0.18 4.83
CA LEU A 103 -0.92 1.10 5.57
C LEU A 103 -1.41 2.30 4.75
N GLY A 104 -1.98 2.06 3.58
CA GLY A 104 -2.30 3.09 2.60
C GLY A 104 -1.23 3.25 1.51
N ALA A 105 -1.48 4.12 0.55
CA ALA A 105 -0.51 4.44 -0.50
C ALA A 105 0.69 5.19 0.07
N ILE A 106 1.90 4.78 -0.33
CA ILE A 106 3.16 5.35 0.14
C ILE A 106 3.82 6.10 -1.00
N THR A 107 4.25 7.33 -0.74
CA THR A 107 5.02 8.15 -1.70
C THR A 107 6.51 8.06 -1.38
N ARG A 108 7.34 7.73 -2.37
CA ARG A 108 8.80 7.64 -2.25
C ARG A 108 9.47 8.45 -3.35
N THR A 109 10.47 9.26 -3.00
CA THR A 109 11.25 10.06 -3.98
C THR A 109 12.30 9.22 -4.72
N VAL A 110 12.62 8.04 -4.20
CA VAL A 110 13.53 7.09 -4.85
C VAL A 110 12.74 6.34 -5.92
N ALA A 111 13.17 6.46 -7.17
CA ALA A 111 12.61 5.67 -8.26
C ALA A 111 12.79 4.16 -7.96
N PRO A 112 11.86 3.31 -8.40
CA PRO A 112 12.02 1.88 -8.21
C PRO A 112 13.35 1.39 -8.82
N SER A 113 14.25 0.86 -7.99
CA SER A 113 15.63 0.56 -8.40
C SER A 113 15.66 -0.55 -9.46
N THR A 114 16.24 -0.27 -10.61
CA THR A 114 16.10 -1.04 -11.86
C THR A 114 16.71 -2.45 -11.84
N LEU A 115 17.69 -2.74 -10.97
CA LEU A 115 18.32 -4.07 -10.92
C LEU A 115 17.46 -5.14 -10.20
N SER A 116 16.60 -4.72 -9.27
CA SER A 116 15.73 -5.62 -8.50
C SER A 116 14.24 -5.32 -8.67
N THR A 117 13.90 -4.40 -9.58
CA THR A 117 12.52 -3.99 -9.84
C THR A 117 12.13 -4.22 -11.29
N ARG A 118 10.95 -4.82 -11.50
CA ARG A 118 10.29 -4.96 -12.80
C ARG A 118 9.01 -4.14 -12.79
N LEU A 119 8.78 -3.38 -13.86
CA LEU A 119 7.56 -2.61 -14.08
C LEU A 119 6.82 -3.17 -15.29
N TYR A 120 5.53 -3.45 -15.11
CA TYR A 120 4.64 -3.90 -16.19
C TYR A 120 3.50 -2.89 -16.34
N ASP A 121 3.41 -2.25 -17.50
CA ASP A 121 2.45 -1.16 -17.74
C ASP A 121 1.00 -1.68 -17.77
N LEU A 122 0.19 -1.25 -16.81
CA LEU A 122 -1.24 -1.55 -16.68
C LEU A 122 -2.11 -0.54 -17.44
N GLY A 123 -1.52 0.56 -17.91
CA GLY A 123 -2.17 1.56 -18.75
C GLY A 123 -2.18 2.94 -18.13
N MET A 124 -2.77 3.86 -18.89
CA MET A 124 -2.85 5.27 -18.54
C MET A 124 -4.15 5.52 -17.78
N LEU A 125 -4.05 6.05 -16.57
CA LEU A 125 -5.19 6.39 -15.73
C LEU A 125 -5.24 7.89 -15.49
N SER A 126 -6.45 8.43 -15.36
CA SER A 126 -6.71 9.77 -14.82
C SER A 126 -6.54 9.82 -13.30
N LEU A 127 -6.46 11.01 -12.71
CA LEU A 127 -6.41 11.19 -11.25
C LEU A 127 -7.62 10.55 -10.55
N ALA A 128 -8.82 10.66 -11.13
CA ALA A 128 -10.02 10.05 -10.56
C ALA A 128 -9.89 8.53 -10.49
N GLN A 129 -9.40 7.89 -11.55
CA GLN A 129 -9.15 6.46 -11.59
C GLN A 129 -8.05 6.03 -10.61
N ARG A 130 -6.95 6.79 -10.50
CA ARG A 130 -5.88 6.50 -9.53
C ARG A 130 -6.36 6.60 -8.08
N ARG A 131 -7.27 7.54 -7.77
CA ARG A 131 -7.94 7.59 -6.45
C ARG A 131 -8.81 6.37 -6.20
N VAL A 132 -9.47 5.83 -7.23
CA VAL A 132 -10.21 4.56 -7.11
C VAL A 132 -9.26 3.40 -6.82
N VAL A 133 -8.06 3.37 -7.42
CA VAL A 133 -7.03 2.35 -7.07
C VAL A 133 -6.73 2.35 -5.57
N GLU A 134 -6.48 3.51 -4.98
CA GLU A 134 -6.21 3.63 -3.54
C GLU A 134 -7.42 3.26 -2.67
N GLN A 135 -8.62 3.63 -3.10
CA GLN A 135 -9.84 3.34 -2.36
C GLN A 135 -10.11 1.83 -2.34
N VAL A 136 -10.06 1.17 -3.50
CA VAL A 136 -10.28 -0.27 -3.60
C VAL A 136 -9.22 -1.02 -2.81
N ALA A 137 -7.96 -0.56 -2.82
CA ALA A 137 -6.90 -1.17 -2.03
C ALA A 137 -7.18 -1.17 -0.51
N GLN A 138 -7.83 -0.13 0.02
CA GLN A 138 -8.26 -0.08 1.42
C GLN A 138 -9.32 -1.15 1.75
N ASP A 139 -10.08 -1.57 0.74
CA ASP A 139 -11.18 -2.52 0.89
C ASP A 139 -10.76 -3.98 0.57
N VAL A 140 -9.53 -4.22 0.11
CA VAL A 140 -9.00 -5.57 -0.10
C VAL A 140 -8.43 -6.12 1.21
N GLU A 141 -9.06 -7.19 1.70
CA GLU A 141 -8.66 -7.89 2.91
C GLU A 141 -7.26 -8.51 2.78
N VAL A 142 -6.47 -8.38 3.86
CA VAL A 142 -5.07 -8.85 3.94
C VAL A 142 -4.97 -10.28 4.53
N ASP A 143 -6.06 -10.87 4.99
CA ASP A 143 -6.17 -12.14 5.74
C ASP A 143 -5.25 -13.27 5.21
N GLY A 144 -4.07 -13.40 5.80
CA GLY A 144 -3.04 -14.38 5.44
C GLY A 144 -2.50 -14.29 4.00
N ARG A 145 -2.86 -13.26 3.23
CA ARG A 145 -2.48 -13.14 1.82
C ARG A 145 -1.06 -12.63 1.70
N ASP A 146 -0.29 -13.28 0.82
CA ASP A 146 0.95 -12.71 0.34
C ASP A 146 0.68 -11.51 -0.60
N SER A 147 1.74 -10.75 -0.89
CA SER A 147 1.63 -9.56 -1.75
C SER A 147 1.08 -9.88 -3.15
N GLN A 148 1.40 -11.06 -3.71
CA GLN A 148 0.95 -11.46 -5.03
C GLN A 148 -0.57 -11.70 -5.05
N SER A 149 -1.07 -12.49 -4.10
CA SER A 149 -2.49 -12.84 -4.00
C SER A 149 -3.35 -11.61 -3.71
N TRP A 150 -2.85 -10.70 -2.86
CA TRP A 150 -3.51 -9.44 -2.56
C TRP A 150 -3.57 -8.51 -3.78
N VAL A 151 -2.47 -8.33 -4.51
CA VAL A 151 -2.47 -7.51 -5.74
C VAL A 151 -3.32 -8.15 -6.83
N THR A 152 -3.33 -9.48 -6.95
CA THR A 152 -4.18 -10.18 -7.93
C THR A 152 -5.67 -9.93 -7.65
N GLU A 153 -6.08 -9.94 -6.38
CA GLU A 153 -7.44 -9.58 -5.97
C GLU A 153 -7.75 -8.11 -6.26
N LEU A 154 -6.81 -7.19 -5.97
CA LEU A 154 -6.94 -5.77 -6.29
C LEU A 154 -7.16 -5.56 -7.80
N LEU A 155 -6.37 -6.22 -8.66
CA LEU A 155 -6.52 -6.15 -10.12
C LEU A 155 -7.89 -6.69 -10.58
N LYS A 156 -8.38 -7.79 -10.00
CA LYS A 156 -9.73 -8.31 -10.29
C LYS A 156 -10.82 -7.29 -9.97
N ARG A 157 -10.74 -6.62 -8.82
CA ARG A 157 -11.71 -5.58 -8.45
C ARG A 157 -11.62 -4.36 -9.37
N LEU A 158 -10.42 -3.89 -9.68
CA LEU A 158 -10.22 -2.75 -10.57
C LEU A 158 -10.68 -3.00 -12.00
N THR A 159 -10.50 -4.22 -12.51
CA THR A 159 -11.04 -4.63 -13.82
C THR A 159 -12.56 -4.74 -13.81
N SER A 160 -13.17 -5.25 -12.73
CA SER A 160 -14.63 -5.29 -12.58
C SER A 160 -15.28 -3.90 -12.54
N LEU A 161 -14.56 -2.90 -12.04
CA LEU A 161 -14.99 -1.50 -12.00
C LEU A 161 -14.69 -0.73 -13.29
N GLY A 162 -14.07 -1.36 -14.29
CA GLY A 162 -13.66 -0.70 -15.53
C GLY A 162 -12.52 0.32 -15.37
N VAL A 163 -11.83 0.32 -14.22
CA VAL A 163 -10.68 1.19 -13.96
C VAL A 163 -9.48 0.73 -14.76
N LEU A 164 -9.27 -0.59 -14.85
CA LEU A 164 -8.21 -1.22 -15.64
C LEU A 164 -8.82 -2.12 -16.71
N SER A 165 -8.13 -2.23 -17.86
CA SER A 165 -8.50 -3.19 -18.89
C SER A 165 -8.21 -4.62 -18.41
N LYS A 166 -9.22 -5.50 -18.51
CA LYS A 166 -9.09 -6.91 -18.16
C LYS A 166 -8.02 -7.61 -19.00
N ASP A 167 -8.11 -7.50 -20.32
CA ASP A 167 -7.18 -8.13 -21.27
C ASP A 167 -5.73 -7.70 -21.00
N ARG A 168 -5.55 -6.42 -20.64
CA ARG A 168 -4.23 -5.87 -20.30
C ARG A 168 -3.69 -6.45 -19.00
N CYS A 169 -4.52 -6.56 -17.97
CA CYS A 169 -4.12 -7.18 -16.71
C CYS A 169 -3.76 -8.66 -16.90
N GLU A 170 -4.56 -9.42 -17.63
CA GLU A 170 -4.30 -10.83 -17.94
C GLU A 170 -3.02 -11.01 -18.78
N GLY A 171 -2.81 -10.13 -19.77
CA GLY A 171 -1.59 -10.09 -20.57
C GLY A 171 -0.33 -9.77 -19.75
N VAL A 172 -0.44 -8.92 -18.72
CA VAL A 172 0.67 -8.65 -17.79
C VAL A 172 0.93 -9.85 -16.87
N LEU A 173 -0.11 -10.44 -16.28
CA LEU A 173 0.02 -11.58 -15.37
C LEU A 173 0.63 -12.81 -16.07
N SER A 174 0.22 -13.11 -17.31
CA SER A 174 0.78 -14.22 -18.09
C SER A 174 2.28 -14.06 -18.41
N ARG A 175 2.73 -12.83 -18.67
CA ARG A 175 4.16 -12.50 -18.88
C ARG A 175 5.00 -12.70 -17.62
N ILE A 176 4.43 -12.46 -16.44
CA ILE A 176 5.13 -12.66 -15.17
C ILE A 176 5.33 -14.15 -14.89
N VAL A 177 4.32 -14.99 -15.13
CA VAL A 177 4.40 -16.44 -14.89
C VAL A 177 5.39 -17.13 -15.83
N SER A 178 5.61 -16.55 -17.02
CA SER A 178 6.50 -17.10 -18.05
C SER A 178 7.96 -16.65 -17.91
N ALA A 179 8.31 -15.85 -16.90
CA ALA A 179 9.61 -15.17 -16.71
C ALA A 179 10.32 -15.60 -15.43
#